data_AF-A0A7S1JMY9-F1
#
_entry.id   AF-A0A7S1JMY9-F1
#
_cell.length_a   1.000
_cell.length_b   1.000
_cell.length_c   1.000
_cell.angle_alpha   90.00
_cell.angle_beta   90.00
_cell.angle_gamma   90.00
#
_symmetry.space_group_name_H-M   'P 1'
#
loop_
_entity.id
_entity.type
_entity.pdbx_description
1 polymer ?
#
loop_
_entity_poly.entity_id
_entity_poly.type
_entity_poly.pdbx_seq_one_letter_code
_entity_poly.pdbx_strand_id
1 'polypeptide(L)'
;SPHTPVEGCTTTTASVCPDTLPAVRRHLILTDAGHSFVAWMFIGDPVAIPTARPPLATDVRICTTESAVCGVGVPFKDRFPQTTRLARAVLGAIISARIFDQ
;
A
#
# COMPACT_ATOMS: atom_id res chain seq x y z
N SER A 1 -5.28 23.79 2.37
CA SER A 1 -5.39 22.33 2.15
C SER A 1 -4.35 21.66 3.04
N PRO A 2 -4.71 20.79 4.00
CA PRO A 2 -3.86 20.37 5.11
C PRO A 2 -3.03 19.12 4.79
N HIS A 3 -2.51 19.02 3.57
CA HIS A 3 -1.68 17.89 3.17
C HIS A 3 -0.25 18.41 3.04
N THR A 4 0.48 18.41 4.15
CA THR A 4 1.93 18.55 4.11
C THR A 4 2.48 17.32 3.37
N PRO A 5 3.13 17.49 2.21
CA PRO A 5 3.70 16.36 1.50
C PRO A 5 4.78 15.72 2.38
N VAL A 6 4.67 14.41 2.60
CA VAL A 6 5.77 13.62 3.16
C VAL A 6 6.90 13.66 2.14
N GLU A 7 8.11 14.01 2.60
CA GLU A 7 9.29 14.12 1.75
C GLU A 7 9.46 12.85 0.89
N GLY A 8 9.30 12.97 -0.43
CA GLY A 8 9.38 11.87 -1.39
C GLY A 8 8.06 11.35 -1.99
N CYS A 9 6.89 11.72 -1.45
CA CYS A 9 5.58 11.37 -2.03
C CYS A 9 4.90 12.61 -2.61
N THR A 10 4.69 12.64 -3.92
CA THR A 10 4.18 13.84 -4.60
C THR A 10 2.68 14.07 -4.36
N THR A 11 1.90 12.99 -4.20
CA THR A 11 0.48 13.07 -3.84
C THR A 11 0.08 11.78 -3.12
N THR A 12 -0.52 11.89 -1.92
CA THR A 12 -1.20 10.76 -1.26
C THR A 12 -2.68 11.08 -1.21
N THR A 13 -3.49 10.39 -2.00
CA THR A 13 -4.96 10.52 -1.93
C THR A 13 -5.51 9.30 -1.21
N ALA A 14 -6.28 9.52 -0.14
CA ALA A 14 -7.01 8.48 0.56
C ALA A 14 -8.51 8.66 0.29
N SER A 15 -9.18 7.60 -0.16
CA SER A 15 -10.64 7.56 -0.28
C SER A 15 -11.21 6.51 0.69
N VAL A 16 -12.28 6.87 1.38
CA VAL A 16 -13.08 5.97 2.22
C VAL A 16 -14.37 5.72 1.46
N CYS A 17 -14.67 4.46 1.13
CA CYS A 17 -15.96 4.07 0.54
C CYS A 17 -16.94 3.71 1.65
N PRO A 18 -18.00 4.50 1.90
CA PRO A 18 -19.01 4.21 2.90
C PRO A 18 -20.11 3.30 2.33
N ASP A 19 -19.77 2.06 1.94
CA ASP A 19 -20.74 1.19 1.27
C ASP A 19 -20.80 -0.18 1.95
N THR A 20 -21.82 -0.32 2.79
CA THR A 20 -22.54 -1.54 3.26
C THR A 20 -22.00 -2.46 4.35
N LEU A 21 -20.80 -2.28 4.90
CA LEU A 21 -20.34 -3.00 6.11
C LEU A 21 -19.32 -2.12 6.87
N PRO A 22 -19.02 -2.35 8.15
CA PRO A 22 -18.08 -1.52 8.93
C PRO A 22 -16.61 -1.73 8.52
N ALA A 23 -16.33 -2.01 7.24
CA ALA A 23 -14.99 -2.25 6.73
C ALA A 23 -14.38 -0.93 6.26
N VAL A 24 -13.36 -0.45 6.98
CA VAL A 24 -12.62 0.74 6.56
C VAL A 24 -11.65 0.31 5.45
N ARG A 25 -11.90 0.79 4.22
CA ARG A 25 -10.96 0.65 3.12
C ARG A 25 -10.25 1.97 2.89
N ARG A 26 -8.92 1.91 2.79
CA ARG A 26 -8.06 3.03 2.40
C ARG A 26 -7.37 2.65 1.10
N HIS A 27 -7.56 3.48 0.09
CA HIS A 27 -6.84 3.39 -1.17
C HIS A 27 -5.81 4.51 -1.23
N LEU A 28 -4.55 4.18 -1.50
CA LEU A 28 -3.42 5.11 -1.54
C LEU A 28 -2.77 5.04 -2.92
N ILE A 29 -2.58 6.19 -3.55
CA ILE A 29 -1.81 6.33 -4.78
C ILE A 29 -0.42 6.84 -4.39
N LEU A 30 0.62 6.16 -4.85
CA LEU A 30 2.02 6.47 -4.58
C LEU A 30 2.70 6.84 -5.91
N THR A 31 3.21 8.05 -6.00
CA THR A 31 3.93 8.55 -7.17
C THR A 31 5.20 9.27 -6.74
N ASP A 32 6.25 9.13 -7.54
CA ASP A 32 7.49 9.91 -7.43
C ASP A 32 7.46 11.04 -8.47
N ALA A 33 7.79 12.27 -8.08
CA ALA A 33 7.79 13.43 -8.98
C ALA A 33 8.78 13.26 -10.15
N GLY A 34 9.80 12.42 -9.98
CA GLY A 34 10.83 12.21 -10.99
C GLY A 34 10.52 11.13 -12.02
N HIS A 35 9.52 10.27 -11.81
CA HIS A 35 9.34 9.04 -12.61
C HIS A 35 7.87 8.76 -12.96
N SER A 36 7.64 8.22 -14.16
CA SER A 36 6.30 7.92 -14.68
C SER A 36 5.65 6.66 -14.09
N PHE A 37 6.14 6.14 -12.97
CA PHE A 37 5.55 4.96 -12.34
C PHE A 37 4.46 5.35 -11.34
N VAL A 38 3.48 4.46 -11.19
CA VAL A 38 2.38 4.61 -10.25
C VAL A 38 2.25 3.32 -9.47
N ALA A 39 2.14 3.44 -8.15
CA ALA A 39 1.77 2.32 -7.29
C ALA A 39 0.46 2.61 -6.56
N TRP A 40 -0.38 1.59 -6.48
CA TRP A 40 -1.65 1.60 -5.75
C TRP A 40 -1.52 0.67 -4.55
N MET A 41 -1.86 1.18 -3.38
CA MET A 41 -1.89 0.42 -2.14
C MET A 41 -3.31 0.41 -1.58
N PHE A 42 -3.81 -0.79 -1.38
CA PHE A 42 -5.12 -1.06 -0.80
C PHE A 42 -4.90 -1.60 0.61
N ILE A 43 -5.48 -0.92 1.59
CA ILE A 43 -5.50 -1.35 2.99
C ILE A 43 -6.96 -1.50 3.36
N GLY A 44 -7.36 -2.68 3.79
CA GLY A 44 -8.75 -2.88 4.18
C GLY A 44 -8.91 -3.97 5.21
N ASP A 45 -9.94 -3.81 6.03
CA ASP A 45 -10.47 -4.97 6.74
C ASP A 45 -11.05 -5.94 5.71
N PRO A 46 -10.78 -7.24 5.84
CA PRO A 46 -11.43 -8.22 5.01
C PRO A 46 -12.93 -8.06 5.22
N VAL A 47 -13.66 -8.00 4.12
CA VAL A 47 -15.12 -8.05 4.17
C VAL A 47 -15.48 -9.27 5.01
N ALA A 48 -16.18 -9.04 6.13
CA ALA A 48 -16.80 -10.09 6.89
C ALA A 48 -17.91 -10.69 6.03
N ILE A 49 -17.53 -11.48 5.03
CA ILE A 49 -18.44 -12.42 4.42
C ILE A 49 -18.72 -13.43 5.53
N PRO A 50 -19.99 -13.69 5.90
CA PRO A 50 -20.33 -14.74 6.85
C PRO A 50 -19.93 -16.08 6.23
N THR A 51 -18.67 -16.44 6.44
CA THR A 51 -18.06 -17.70 6.09
C THR A 51 -17.59 -18.32 7.38
N ALA A 52 -17.54 -19.65 7.43
CA ALA A 52 -17.08 -20.41 8.60
C ALA A 52 -15.57 -20.18 8.95
N ARG A 53 -14.93 -19.18 8.35
CA ARG A 53 -13.52 -18.84 8.51
C ARG A 53 -13.39 -17.64 9.45
N PRO A 54 -12.45 -17.64 10.40
CA PRO A 54 -12.21 -16.48 11.24
C PRO A 54 -11.95 -15.23 10.39
N PRO A 55 -12.37 -14.03 10.85
CA PRO A 55 -12.12 -12.78 10.14
C PRO A 55 -10.61 -12.68 9.88
N LEU A 56 -10.23 -12.52 8.60
CA LEU A 56 -8.82 -12.38 8.24
C LEU A 56 -8.24 -11.14 8.94
N ALA A 57 -6.94 -11.15 9.15
CA ALA A 57 -6.19 -9.93 9.47
C ALA A 57 -6.37 -8.88 8.37
N THR A 58 -6.05 -7.61 8.67
CA THR A 58 -5.98 -6.52 7.69
C THR A 58 -5.25 -6.97 6.43
N ASP A 59 -5.88 -6.82 5.26
CA ASP A 59 -5.28 -7.17 3.97
C ASP A 59 -4.57 -5.95 3.38
N VAL A 60 -3.35 -6.15 2.88
CA VAL A 60 -2.58 -5.12 2.19
C VAL A 60 -2.23 -5.64 0.80
N ARG A 61 -2.75 -4.96 -0.22
CA ARG A 61 -2.44 -5.26 -1.63
C ARG A 61 -1.70 -4.08 -2.24
N ILE A 62 -0.60 -4.36 -2.91
CA ILE A 62 0.20 -3.37 -3.64
C ILE A 62 0.25 -3.76 -5.12
N CYS A 63 -0.19 -2.85 -5.98
CA CYS A 63 -0.05 -2.95 -7.42
C CYS A 63 0.93 -1.87 -7.87
N THR A 64 1.92 -2.18 -8.70
CA THR A 64 2.90 -1.19 -9.16
C THR A 64 3.20 -1.35 -10.65
N THR A 65 3.44 -0.23 -11.32
CA THR A 65 3.99 -0.21 -12.69
C THR A 65 5.51 -0.13 -12.71
N GLU A 66 6.17 -0.13 -11.55
CA GLU A 66 7.63 -0.26 -11.46
C GLU A 66 8.08 -1.58 -12.10
N SER A 67 9.06 -1.51 -12.99
CA SER A 67 9.65 -2.72 -13.58
C SER A 67 10.44 -3.48 -12.52
N ALA A 68 10.24 -4.79 -12.45
CA ALA A 68 10.95 -5.61 -11.49
C ALA A 68 12.46 -5.60 -11.80
N VAL A 69 13.29 -5.17 -10.84
CA VAL A 69 14.74 -5.15 -11.02
C VAL A 69 15.37 -6.55 -10.88
N CYS A 70 14.62 -7.51 -10.34
CA CYS A 70 15.07 -8.87 -10.06
C CYS A 70 13.94 -9.91 -10.27
N GLY A 71 14.35 -11.16 -10.47
CA GLY A 71 13.48 -12.28 -10.82
C GLY A 71 12.54 -12.76 -9.70
N VAL A 72 11.78 -13.80 -10.02
CA VAL A 72 10.80 -14.43 -9.10
C VAL A 72 11.53 -15.08 -7.92
N GLY A 73 10.94 -14.98 -6.72
CA GLY A 73 11.50 -15.56 -5.49
C GLY A 73 12.35 -14.60 -4.64
N VAL A 74 12.65 -13.41 -5.16
CA VAL A 74 13.32 -12.34 -4.41
C VAL A 74 12.27 -11.53 -3.60
N PRO A 75 12.61 -11.01 -2.39
CA PRO A 75 11.69 -10.21 -1.58
C PRO A 75 11.10 -9.01 -2.35
N PHE A 76 9.87 -8.63 -2.02
CA PHE A 76 9.17 -7.53 -2.70
C PHE A 76 9.99 -6.24 -2.69
N LYS A 77 10.61 -5.92 -1.54
CA LYS A 77 11.43 -4.71 -1.36
C LYS A 77 12.62 -4.61 -2.30
N ASP A 78 13.18 -5.75 -2.67
CA ASP A 78 14.36 -5.81 -3.52
C ASP A 78 13.94 -5.87 -4.99
N ARG A 79 12.74 -6.38 -5.30
CA ARG A 79 12.19 -6.40 -6.67
C ARG A 79 11.62 -5.04 -7.09
N PHE A 80 11.06 -4.29 -6.14
CA PHE A 80 10.36 -3.01 -6.37
C PHE A 80 10.82 -1.95 -5.35
N PRO A 81 12.10 -1.51 -5.43
CA PRO A 81 12.69 -0.61 -4.43
C PRO A 81 12.00 0.76 -4.36
N GLN A 82 11.52 1.30 -5.49
CA GLN A 82 10.89 2.63 -5.50
C GLN A 82 9.50 2.58 -4.86
N THR A 83 8.70 1.58 -5.21
CA THR A 83 7.39 1.32 -4.60
C THR A 83 7.53 1.12 -3.10
N THR A 84 8.53 0.35 -2.68
CA THR A 84 8.78 0.07 -1.26
C THR A 84 9.18 1.32 -0.50
N ARG A 85 10.03 2.17 -1.08
CA ARG A 85 10.43 3.45 -0.47
C ARG A 85 9.22 4.35 -0.23
N LEU A 86 8.36 4.53 -1.24
CA LEU A 86 7.16 5.36 -1.12
C LEU A 86 6.16 4.78 -0.12
N ALA A 87 5.93 3.46 -0.17
CA ALA A 87 5.03 2.80 0.77
C ALA A 87 5.54 2.89 2.22
N ARG A 88 6.86 2.76 2.44
CA ARG A 88 7.50 2.96 3.76
C ARG A 88 7.25 4.35 4.31
N ALA A 89 7.38 5.38 3.48
CA ALA A 89 7.16 6.76 3.90
C ALA A 89 5.70 6.99 4.36
N VAL A 90 4.72 6.36 3.71
CA VAL A 90 3.30 6.50 4.04
C VAL A 90 2.87 5.63 5.22
N LEU A 91 3.39 4.41 5.34
CA LEU A 91 2.99 3.44 6.38
C LEU A 91 3.71 3.67 7.72
N GLY A 92 4.85 4.35 7.71
CA GLY A 92 5.72 4.49 8.88
C GLY A 92 6.51 3.22 9.20
N ALA A 93 7.49 3.34 10.10
CA ALA A 93 8.52 2.31 10.33
C ALA A 93 7.96 0.96 10.80
N ILE A 94 7.03 0.96 11.76
CA ILE A 94 6.52 -0.29 12.38
C ILE A 94 5.69 -1.11 11.38
N ILE A 95 4.76 -0.45 10.68
CA ILE A 95 3.85 -1.12 9.75
C ILE A 95 4.63 -1.55 8.50
N SER A 96 5.54 -0.72 8.02
CA SER A 96 6.35 -1.06 6.86
C SER A 96 7.29 -2.24 7.10
N ALA A 97 7.89 -2.37 8.28
CA ALA A 97 8.69 -3.54 8.64
C ALA A 97 7.87 -4.83 8.64
N ARG A 98 6.63 -4.78 9.15
CA ARG A 98 5.70 -5.93 9.13
C ARG A 98 5.35 -6.40 7.72
N ILE A 99 5.34 -5.50 6.74
CA ILE A 99 4.89 -5.77 5.36
C ILE A 99 6.05 -6.12 4.43
N PHE A 100 7.21 -5.47 4.59
CA PHE A 100 8.32 -5.57 3.63
C PHE A 100 9.56 -6.32 4.14
N ASP A 101 9.66 -6.57 5.45
CA ASP A 101 10.84 -7.19 6.06
C ASP A 101 10.57 -8.58 6.67
N GLN A 102 9.40 -9.16 6.40
CA GLN A 102 9.14 -10.60 6.59
C GLN A 102 9.85 -11.42 5.53
#